data_AF-E4PS50-F1
#
_entry.id   AF-E4PS50-F1
#
_cell.length_a   1.000
_cell.length_b   1.000
_cell.length_c   1.000
_cell.angle_alpha   90.00
_cell.angle_beta   90.00
_cell.angle_gamma   90.00
#
_symmetry.space_group_name_H-M   'P 1'
#
loop_
_entity.id
_entity.type
_entity.pdbx_description
1 polymer ?
#
loop_
_entity_poly.entity_id
_entity_poly.type
_entity_poly.pdbx_seq_one_letter_code
_entity_poly.pdbx_strand_id
1 'polypeptide(L)'
;MWINSLTSLLIDQSAPVHALKRMFEDAATNLRGAELGPFQRRAKQTFCQACFDGDVDKVLFFLDGLPEFFTWLSKECANDSNAVSWACYGKQTEIVRLISERQDPETFIGFDFDVALEILDQARDDEAPLKPIDYDQWHGRSTAEAIHKVAIRENDKSLLRVVADVLEKNLDKFFEQIGV
;
A
#
# COMPACT_ATOMS: atom_id res chain seq x y z
N MET A 1 -19.34 -9.68 38.26
CA MET A 1 -18.62 -10.64 37.41
C MET A 1 -18.20 -9.90 36.16
N TRP A 2 -17.02 -9.28 36.16
CA TRP A 2 -16.50 -8.48 35.04
C TRP A 2 -15.54 -9.37 34.27
N ILE A 3 -16.03 -9.99 33.19
CA ILE A 3 -15.21 -10.75 32.25
C ILE A 3 -15.44 -10.11 30.87
N ASN A 4 -14.36 -9.79 30.17
CA ASN A 4 -14.26 -9.37 28.75
C ASN A 4 -14.36 -7.86 28.42
N SER A 5 -13.34 -7.07 28.76
CA SER A 5 -13.12 -5.75 28.11
C SER A 5 -11.86 -5.68 27.23
N LEU A 6 -11.01 -6.71 27.22
CA LEU A 6 -9.75 -6.68 26.44
C LEU A 6 -9.70 -7.73 25.30
N THR A 7 -10.59 -8.73 25.34
CA THR A 7 -10.69 -9.77 24.31
C THR A 7 -11.57 -9.38 23.13
N SER A 8 -12.47 -8.40 23.26
CA SER A 8 -13.36 -7.94 22.18
C SER A 8 -12.71 -6.96 21.19
N LEU A 9 -11.48 -6.51 21.45
CA LEU A 9 -10.74 -5.54 20.61
C LEU A 9 -9.54 -6.19 19.87
N LEU A 10 -9.47 -7.52 19.86
CA LEU A 10 -8.48 -8.26 19.10
C LEU A 10 -8.92 -8.33 17.64
N ILE A 11 -8.36 -7.46 16.78
CA ILE A 11 -8.41 -7.68 15.33
C ILE A 11 -7.72 -9.02 15.04
N ASP A 12 -8.53 -10.00 14.67
CA ASP A 12 -8.08 -11.30 14.18
C ASP A 12 -7.77 -11.16 12.69
N GLN A 13 -6.53 -11.45 12.31
CA GLN A 13 -6.06 -11.34 10.92
C GLN A 13 -6.84 -12.25 9.97
N SER A 14 -7.31 -13.39 10.49
CA SER A 14 -8.13 -14.35 9.75
C SER A 14 -9.60 -13.97 9.66
N ALA A 15 -10.04 -12.95 10.40
CA ALA A 15 -11.44 -12.52 10.38
C ALA A 15 -11.87 -12.12 8.97
N PRO A 16 -13.05 -12.53 8.51
CA PRO A 16 -13.58 -12.08 7.22
C PRO A 16 -13.92 -10.58 7.24
N VAL A 17 -13.94 -9.93 6.07
CA VAL A 17 -14.12 -8.47 5.96
C VAL A 17 -15.38 -7.93 6.67
N HIS A 18 -16.48 -8.69 6.69
CA HIS A 18 -17.72 -8.27 7.36
C HIS A 18 -17.58 -8.24 8.90
N ALA A 19 -16.74 -9.10 9.47
CA ALA A 19 -16.42 -9.07 10.89
C ALA A 19 -15.54 -7.85 11.20
N LEU A 20 -14.54 -7.57 10.35
CA LEU A 20 -13.72 -6.35 10.47
C LEU A 20 -14.59 -5.09 10.43
N LYS A 21 -15.54 -4.98 9.49
CA LYS A 21 -16.47 -3.84 9.40
C LYS A 21 -17.17 -3.57 10.74
N ARG A 22 -17.79 -4.60 11.33
CA ARG A 22 -18.46 -4.48 12.64
C ARG A 22 -17.50 -4.07 13.75
N MET A 23 -16.30 -4.66 13.78
CA MET A 23 -15.30 -4.32 14.80
C MET A 23 -14.86 -2.85 14.72
N PHE A 24 -14.71 -2.30 13.52
CA PHE A 24 -14.37 -0.90 13.32
C PHE A 24 -15.53 0.04 13.63
N GLU A 25 -16.78 -0.33 13.33
CA GLU A 25 -17.98 0.41 13.74
C GLU A 25 -18.09 0.49 15.27
N ASP A 26 -17.89 -0.63 15.96
CA ASP A 26 -17.90 -0.70 17.42
C ASP A 26 -16.73 0.12 18.01
N ALA A 27 -15.54 0.01 17.42
CA ALA A 27 -14.36 0.75 17.86
C ALA A 27 -14.51 2.27 17.63
N ALA A 28 -15.14 2.71 16.55
CA ALA A 28 -15.37 4.14 16.30
C ALA A 28 -16.20 4.77 17.44
N THR A 29 -17.19 4.02 17.95
CA THR A 29 -18.04 4.45 19.05
C THR A 29 -17.32 4.42 20.40
N ASN A 30 -16.53 3.38 20.67
CA ASN A 30 -16.09 3.06 22.03
C ASN A 30 -14.59 3.27 22.30
N LEU A 31 -13.74 3.21 21.27
CA LEU A 31 -12.28 3.17 21.43
C LEU A 31 -11.73 4.55 21.76
N ARG A 32 -11.11 4.72 22.93
CA ARG A 32 -10.53 5.99 23.37
C ARG A 32 -9.23 5.77 24.14
N GLY A 33 -8.38 6.80 24.18
CA GLY A 33 -7.19 6.82 25.03
C GLY A 33 -6.17 5.71 24.69
N ALA A 34 -5.66 5.04 25.73
CA ALA A 34 -4.52 4.13 25.63
C ALA A 34 -4.73 2.89 24.74
N GLU A 35 -5.99 2.54 24.46
CA GLU A 35 -6.35 1.37 23.65
C GLU A 35 -6.18 1.61 22.13
N LEU A 36 -6.10 2.87 21.71
CA LEU A 36 -5.97 3.24 20.29
C LEU A 36 -4.68 2.71 19.66
N GLY A 37 -3.55 2.81 20.39
CA GLY A 37 -2.25 2.38 19.89
C GLY A 37 -2.17 0.87 19.60
N PRO A 38 -2.54 -0.02 20.55
CA PRO A 38 -2.64 -1.45 20.28
C PRO A 38 -3.60 -1.81 19.14
N PHE A 39 -4.76 -1.14 19.06
CA PHE A 39 -5.72 -1.36 17.98
C PHE A 39 -5.14 -1.00 16.61
N GLN A 40 -4.54 0.19 16.48
CA GLN A 40 -3.86 0.64 15.26
C GLN A 40 -2.77 -0.34 14.81
N ARG A 41 -1.91 -0.81 15.73
CA ARG A 41 -0.85 -1.76 15.38
C ARG A 41 -1.42 -3.07 14.80
N ARG A 42 -2.48 -3.61 15.40
CA ARG A 42 -3.13 -4.83 14.89
C ARG A 42 -3.86 -4.60 13.57
N ALA A 43 -4.47 -3.44 13.41
CA ALA A 43 -5.10 -3.04 12.17
C ALA A 43 -4.08 -3.02 11.03
N LYS A 44 -2.91 -2.39 11.24
CA LYS A 44 -1.80 -2.40 10.27
C LYS A 44 -1.28 -3.80 9.98
N GLN A 45 -1.09 -4.64 10.99
CA GLN A 45 -0.68 -6.03 10.76
C GLN A 45 -1.70 -6.81 9.92
N THR A 46 -3.00 -6.62 10.19
CA THR A 46 -4.07 -7.26 9.43
C THR A 46 -4.13 -6.75 8.00
N PHE A 47 -3.92 -5.44 7.79
CA PHE A 47 -3.80 -4.85 6.47
C PHE A 47 -2.61 -5.41 5.70
N CYS A 48 -1.40 -5.42 6.28
CA CYS A 48 -0.22 -5.99 5.61
C CYS A 48 -0.39 -7.46 5.27
N GLN A 49 -1.00 -8.25 6.17
CA GLN A 49 -1.31 -9.66 5.90
C GLN A 49 -2.30 -9.81 4.73
N ALA A 50 -3.38 -9.03 4.71
CA ALA A 50 -4.31 -8.99 3.59
C ALA A 50 -3.61 -8.62 2.27
N CYS A 51 -2.63 -7.71 2.33
CA CYS A 51 -1.83 -7.34 1.17
C CYS A 51 -0.95 -8.48 0.65
N PHE A 52 -0.37 -9.29 1.53
CA PHE A 52 0.40 -10.48 1.15
C PHE A 52 -0.50 -11.59 0.58
N ASP A 53 -1.65 -11.83 1.22
CA ASP A 53 -2.58 -12.90 0.84
C ASP A 53 -3.40 -12.57 -0.42
N GLY A 54 -3.46 -11.28 -0.82
CA GLY A 54 -4.26 -10.83 -1.95
C GLY A 54 -5.75 -10.68 -1.63
N ASP A 55 -6.08 -10.44 -0.36
CA ASP A 55 -7.47 -10.24 0.08
C ASP A 55 -7.94 -8.82 -0.29
N VAL A 56 -8.36 -8.68 -1.55
CA VAL A 56 -8.81 -7.40 -2.15
C VAL A 56 -9.91 -6.74 -1.32
N ASP A 57 -10.87 -7.51 -0.82
CA ASP A 57 -12.00 -6.98 -0.06
C ASP A 57 -11.54 -6.33 1.26
N LYS A 58 -10.60 -6.97 1.98
CA LYS A 58 -10.00 -6.37 3.18
C LYS A 58 -9.18 -5.13 2.84
N VAL A 59 -8.37 -5.19 1.78
CA VAL A 59 -7.54 -4.07 1.36
C VAL A 59 -8.41 -2.85 1.03
N LEU A 60 -9.46 -3.03 0.22
CA LEU A 60 -10.42 -1.96 -0.10
C LEU A 60 -11.14 -1.45 1.15
N PHE A 61 -11.47 -2.33 2.11
CA PHE A 61 -12.05 -1.89 3.37
C PHE A 61 -11.10 -0.99 4.17
N PHE A 62 -9.81 -1.32 4.28
CA PHE A 62 -8.83 -0.48 4.97
C PHE A 62 -8.55 0.83 4.24
N LEU A 63 -8.55 0.82 2.91
CA LEU A 63 -8.26 1.99 2.10
C LEU A 63 -9.45 2.95 2.02
N ASP A 64 -10.66 2.43 1.78
CA ASP A 64 -11.82 3.27 1.43
C ASP A 64 -13.06 3.03 2.32
N GLY A 65 -13.10 1.91 3.06
CA GLY A 65 -14.29 1.46 3.77
C GLY A 65 -14.30 1.73 5.28
N LEU A 66 -13.25 2.35 5.83
CA LEU A 66 -13.15 2.63 7.26
C LEU A 66 -14.17 3.69 7.71
N PRO A 67 -14.73 3.58 8.93
CA PRO A 67 -15.57 4.63 9.51
C PRO A 67 -14.82 5.98 9.59
N GLU A 68 -15.56 7.09 9.58
CA GLU A 68 -15.00 8.46 9.57
C GLU A 68 -13.94 8.69 10.67
N PHE A 69 -14.17 8.12 11.86
CA PHE A 69 -13.25 8.15 12.99
C PHE A 69 -11.84 7.60 12.68
N PHE A 70 -11.72 6.71 11.69
CA PHE A 70 -10.49 6.03 11.28
C PHE A 70 -9.96 6.47 9.90
N THR A 71 -10.44 7.59 9.36
CA THR A 71 -9.93 8.14 8.07
C THR A 71 -8.42 8.39 8.08
N TRP A 72 -7.83 8.71 9.24
CA TRP A 72 -6.39 8.84 9.41
C TRP A 72 -5.65 7.50 9.21
N LEU A 73 -6.26 6.37 9.59
CA LEU A 73 -5.68 5.04 9.42
C LEU A 73 -5.68 4.62 7.95
N SER A 74 -6.73 4.98 7.20
CA SER A 74 -6.77 4.77 5.74
C SER A 74 -5.59 5.44 5.05
N LYS A 75 -5.30 6.70 5.39
CA LYS A 75 -4.14 7.43 4.87
C LYS A 75 -2.81 6.77 5.26
N GLU A 76 -2.69 6.32 6.50
CA GLU A 76 -1.50 5.59 6.95
C GLU A 76 -1.32 4.26 6.20
N CYS A 77 -2.40 3.54 5.89
CA CYS A 77 -2.37 2.30 5.13
C CYS A 77 -1.94 2.53 3.68
N ALA A 78 -2.46 3.57 3.02
CA ALA A 78 -2.06 3.91 1.64
C ALA A 78 -0.55 4.23 1.54
N ASN A 79 0.04 4.80 2.59
CA ASN A 79 1.44 5.21 2.63
C ASN A 79 2.35 4.20 3.38
N ASP A 80 1.87 2.99 3.70
CA ASP A 80 2.67 1.98 4.41
C ASP A 80 3.56 1.20 3.43
N SER A 81 4.86 1.51 3.45
CA SER A 81 5.86 0.84 2.61
C SER A 81 5.99 -0.66 2.90
N ASN A 82 5.62 -1.12 4.10
CA ASN A 82 5.61 -2.55 4.41
C ASN A 82 4.46 -3.24 3.68
N ALA A 83 3.29 -2.61 3.58
CA ALA A 83 2.13 -3.17 2.91
C ALA A 83 2.42 -3.38 1.41
N VAL A 84 3.05 -2.40 0.77
CA VAL A 84 3.54 -2.52 -0.62
C VAL A 84 4.53 -3.68 -0.73
N SER A 85 5.54 -3.72 0.15
CA SER A 85 6.56 -4.77 0.12
C SER A 85 5.91 -6.16 0.22
N TRP A 86 5.00 -6.34 1.17
CA TRP A 86 4.28 -7.59 1.40
C TRP A 86 3.43 -7.99 0.19
N ALA A 87 2.73 -7.05 -0.44
CA ALA A 87 2.01 -7.30 -1.69
C ALA A 87 2.95 -7.77 -2.82
N CYS A 88 4.12 -7.14 -2.96
CA CYS A 88 5.11 -7.56 -3.94
C CYS A 88 5.64 -8.98 -3.67
N TYR A 89 5.99 -9.31 -2.41
CA TYR A 89 6.41 -10.68 -2.06
C TYR A 89 5.31 -11.72 -2.25
N GLY A 90 4.05 -11.35 -2.00
CA GLY A 90 2.87 -12.17 -2.24
C GLY A 90 2.49 -12.28 -3.72
N LYS A 91 3.17 -11.55 -4.61
CA LYS A 91 2.85 -11.42 -6.05
C LYS A 91 1.44 -10.88 -6.32
N GLN A 92 0.96 -10.02 -5.44
CA GLN A 92 -0.38 -9.46 -5.47
C GLN A 92 -0.41 -8.15 -6.26
N THR A 93 -0.26 -8.27 -7.59
CA THR A 93 -0.17 -7.13 -8.52
C THR A 93 -1.36 -6.18 -8.44
N GLU A 94 -2.58 -6.70 -8.24
CA GLU A 94 -3.78 -5.88 -8.05
C GLU A 94 -3.73 -5.06 -6.75
N ILE A 95 -3.23 -5.65 -5.66
CA ILE A 95 -3.07 -4.93 -4.39
C ILE A 95 -2.01 -3.83 -4.52
N VAL A 96 -0.89 -4.12 -5.20
CA VAL A 96 0.14 -3.12 -5.50
C VAL A 96 -0.49 -1.94 -6.24
N ARG A 97 -1.28 -2.21 -7.30
CA ARG A 97 -2.02 -1.17 -8.03
C ARG A 97 -2.92 -0.36 -7.12
N LEU A 98 -3.77 -1.02 -6.32
CA LEU A 98 -4.74 -0.36 -5.45
C LEU A 98 -4.08 0.59 -4.43
N ILE A 99 -2.98 0.16 -3.81
CA ILE A 99 -2.23 1.00 -2.87
C ILE A 99 -1.61 2.18 -3.60
N SER A 100 -0.88 1.92 -4.69
CA SER A 100 -0.18 2.97 -5.45
C SER A 100 -1.10 4.04 -6.03
N GLU A 101 -2.32 3.69 -6.46
CA GLU A 101 -3.30 4.65 -6.97
C GLU A 101 -3.88 5.59 -5.89
N ARG A 102 -3.68 5.29 -4.60
CA ARG A 102 -4.16 6.10 -3.46
C ARG A 102 -3.06 6.91 -2.78
N GLN A 103 -1.83 6.76 -3.24
CA GLN A 103 -0.71 7.57 -2.79
C GLN A 103 -0.70 8.92 -3.51
N ASP A 104 -0.26 9.95 -2.80
CA ASP A 104 0.13 11.19 -3.47
C ASP A 104 1.37 10.96 -4.37
N PRO A 105 1.54 11.74 -5.45
CA PRO A 105 2.66 11.59 -6.36
C PRO A 105 4.04 11.68 -5.67
N GLU A 106 4.17 12.50 -4.63
CA GLU A 106 5.41 12.64 -3.86
C GLU A 106 5.76 11.33 -3.11
N THR A 107 4.78 10.65 -2.53
CA THR A 107 5.00 9.34 -1.90
C THR A 107 5.23 8.23 -2.93
N PHE A 108 4.53 8.29 -4.07
CA PHE A 108 4.62 7.23 -5.07
C PHE A 108 5.91 7.30 -5.89
N ILE A 109 6.21 8.47 -6.47
CA ILE A 109 7.35 8.72 -7.36
C ILE A 109 8.58 9.18 -6.58
N GLY A 110 8.38 9.95 -5.50
CA GLY A 110 9.47 10.68 -4.84
C GLY A 110 9.89 11.91 -5.65
N PHE A 111 11.12 12.36 -5.42
CA PHE A 111 11.80 13.36 -6.25
C PHE A 111 12.63 12.71 -7.38
N ASP A 112 12.37 11.42 -7.65
CA ASP A 112 13.26 10.53 -8.40
C ASP A 112 12.72 10.29 -9.82
N PHE A 113 12.54 11.37 -10.58
CA PHE A 113 11.97 11.29 -11.94
C PHE A 113 12.79 10.42 -12.89
N ASP A 114 14.11 10.37 -12.73
CA ASP A 114 14.99 9.50 -13.53
C ASP A 114 14.67 8.02 -13.27
N VAL A 115 14.37 7.64 -12.02
CA VAL A 115 13.93 6.28 -11.67
C VAL A 115 12.59 5.96 -12.34
N ALA A 116 11.65 6.90 -12.33
CA ALA A 116 10.36 6.72 -12.99
C ALA A 116 10.53 6.51 -14.51
N LEU A 117 11.36 7.32 -15.18
CA LEU A 117 11.61 7.20 -16.61
C LEU A 117 12.29 5.88 -16.97
N GLU A 118 13.26 5.43 -16.17
CA GLU A 118 13.95 4.16 -16.37
C GLU A 118 13.01 2.96 -16.13
N ILE A 119 12.12 3.03 -15.14
CA ILE A 119 11.05 2.04 -14.94
C ILE A 119 10.15 1.96 -16.18
N LEU A 120 9.74 3.10 -16.72
CA LEU A 120 8.91 3.17 -17.92
C LEU A 120 9.61 2.61 -19.15
N ASP A 121 10.91 2.89 -19.33
CA ASP A 121 11.70 2.34 -20.43
C ASP A 121 11.78 0.82 -20.36
N GLN A 122 12.07 0.27 -19.18
CA GLN A 122 12.12 -1.18 -18.96
C GLN A 122 10.75 -1.85 -19.16
N ALA A 123 9.64 -1.14 -18.92
CA ALA A 123 8.29 -1.66 -19.09
C ALA A 123 7.84 -1.72 -20.56
N ARG A 124 8.46 -0.96 -21.46
CA ARG A 124 8.11 -0.91 -22.90
C ARG A 124 8.54 -2.12 -23.69
N ASP A 125 9.67 -2.72 -23.34
CA ASP A 125 10.20 -3.91 -24.00
C ASP A 125 9.93 -5.14 -23.13
N ASP A 126 8.90 -5.90 -23.49
CA ASP A 126 8.49 -7.10 -22.78
C ASP A 126 9.53 -8.23 -22.83
N GLU A 127 10.44 -8.22 -23.80
CA GLU A 127 11.46 -9.26 -23.98
C GLU A 127 12.81 -8.88 -23.35
N ALA A 128 13.04 -7.59 -23.08
CA ALA A 128 14.27 -7.14 -22.44
C ALA A 128 14.42 -7.68 -21.01
N PRO A 129 15.63 -8.08 -20.57
CA PRO A 129 15.84 -8.44 -19.18
C PRO A 129 15.65 -7.23 -18.27
N LEU A 130 15.08 -7.46 -17.09
CA LEU A 130 14.98 -6.48 -16.02
C LEU A 130 16.38 -6.06 -15.56
N LYS A 131 16.61 -4.75 -15.40
CA LYS A 131 17.93 -4.19 -15.05
C LYS A 131 17.86 -3.40 -13.75
N PRO A 132 18.84 -3.58 -12.84
CA PRO A 132 18.93 -2.75 -11.65
C PRO A 132 19.18 -1.29 -12.04
N ILE A 133 18.57 -0.38 -11.28
CA ILE A 133 18.83 1.06 -11.35
C ILE A 133 19.82 1.40 -10.23
N ASP A 134 20.78 2.28 -10.50
CA ASP A 134 21.70 2.77 -9.47
C ASP A 134 20.99 3.86 -8.65
N TYR A 135 20.51 3.48 -7.48
CA TYR A 135 19.84 4.40 -6.55
C TYR A 135 20.90 5.10 -5.71
N ASP A 136 21.06 6.41 -5.89
CA ASP A 136 21.97 7.17 -5.03
C ASP A 136 21.37 7.36 -3.61
N GLN A 137 22.17 7.85 -2.66
CA GLN A 137 21.75 8.02 -1.26
C GLN A 137 20.61 9.04 -1.01
N TRP A 138 20.26 9.85 -2.01
CA TRP A 138 19.15 10.82 -2.00
C TRP A 138 17.87 10.24 -2.62
N HIS A 139 18.00 9.20 -3.44
CA HIS A 139 16.93 8.52 -4.18
C HIS A 139 16.73 7.13 -3.54
N GLY A 140 15.75 6.97 -2.65
CA GLY A 140 15.77 5.79 -1.76
C GLY A 140 14.49 5.40 -1.02
N ARG A 141 13.37 6.09 -1.27
CA ARG A 141 12.19 6.00 -0.40
C ARG A 141 10.84 6.02 -1.12
N SER A 142 10.83 6.02 -2.45
CA SER A 142 9.58 6.04 -3.20
C SER A 142 8.95 4.64 -3.27
N THR A 143 7.64 4.60 -3.45
CA THR A 143 6.93 3.33 -3.64
C THR A 143 7.31 2.68 -4.97
N ALA A 144 7.49 3.47 -6.04
CA ALA A 144 7.92 2.97 -7.35
C ALA A 144 9.28 2.26 -7.28
N GLU A 145 10.25 2.84 -6.56
CA GLU A 145 11.55 2.21 -6.30
C GLU A 145 11.41 0.90 -5.52
N ALA A 146 10.63 0.90 -4.42
CA ALA A 146 10.47 -0.29 -3.59
C ALA A 146 9.89 -1.46 -4.41
N ILE A 147 8.94 -1.19 -5.29
CA ILE A 147 8.36 -2.20 -6.17
C ILE A 147 9.38 -2.63 -7.23
N HIS A 148 10.11 -1.71 -7.86
CA HIS A 148 11.16 -2.05 -8.84
C HIS A 148 12.23 -2.96 -8.23
N LYS A 149 12.73 -2.65 -7.03
CA LYS A 149 13.71 -3.50 -6.32
C LYS A 149 13.22 -4.94 -6.15
N VAL A 150 11.94 -5.13 -5.82
CA VAL A 150 11.36 -6.48 -5.72
C VAL A 150 11.18 -7.11 -7.11
N ALA A 151 10.73 -6.35 -8.11
CA ALA A 151 10.60 -6.83 -9.49
C ALA A 151 11.94 -7.34 -10.04
N ILE A 152 13.05 -6.62 -9.82
CA ILE A 152 14.40 -7.08 -10.20
C ILE A 152 14.76 -8.37 -9.46
N ARG A 153 14.59 -8.39 -8.13
CA ARG A 153 15.02 -9.52 -7.31
C ARG A 153 14.26 -10.81 -7.63
N GLU A 154 12.94 -10.71 -7.85
CA GLU A 154 12.07 -11.83 -8.17
C GLU A 154 11.99 -12.12 -9.68
N ASN A 155 12.64 -11.29 -10.51
CA ASN A 155 12.51 -11.28 -11.96
C ASN A 155 11.04 -11.26 -12.43
N ASP A 156 10.24 -10.40 -11.81
CA ASP A 156 8.79 -10.32 -12.01
C ASP A 156 8.40 -9.07 -12.82
N LYS A 157 8.24 -9.24 -14.13
CA LYS A 157 7.80 -8.18 -15.04
C LYS A 157 6.36 -7.70 -14.78
N SER A 158 5.51 -8.51 -14.16
CA SER A 158 4.13 -8.11 -13.90
C SER A 158 4.07 -6.97 -12.88
N LEU A 159 4.97 -6.97 -11.89
CA LEU A 159 5.13 -5.86 -10.94
C LEU A 159 5.59 -4.59 -11.65
N LEU A 160 6.54 -4.69 -12.59
CA LEU A 160 7.01 -3.55 -13.35
C LEU A 160 5.90 -2.90 -14.18
N ARG A 161 5.07 -3.72 -14.85
CA ARG A 161 3.91 -3.22 -15.64
C ARG A 161 2.90 -2.47 -14.77
N VAL A 162 2.59 -2.97 -13.59
CA VAL A 162 1.69 -2.27 -12.66
C VAL A 162 2.23 -0.90 -12.27
N VAL A 163 3.52 -0.82 -11.93
CA VAL A 163 4.14 0.45 -11.56
C VAL A 163 4.15 1.42 -12.75
N ALA A 164 4.49 0.93 -13.95
CA ALA A 164 4.48 1.73 -15.16
C ALA A 164 3.10 2.34 -15.44
N ASP A 165 2.03 1.54 -15.37
CA ASP A 165 0.65 2.04 -15.55
C ASP A 165 0.31 3.16 -14.56
N VAL A 166 0.75 3.04 -13.31
CA VAL A 166 0.47 4.04 -12.27
C VAL A 166 1.37 5.26 -12.43
N LEU A 167 2.61 5.09 -12.89
CA LEU A 167 3.53 6.18 -13.21
C LEU A 167 3.00 7.05 -14.34
N GLU A 168 2.55 6.45 -15.45
CA GLU A 168 1.99 7.20 -16.59
C GLU A 168 0.81 8.08 -16.15
N LYS A 169 -0.14 7.50 -15.40
CA LYS A 169 -1.29 8.25 -14.84
C LYS A 169 -0.89 9.40 -13.91
N ASN A 170 0.19 9.25 -13.15
CA ASN A 170 0.63 10.26 -12.19
C ASN A 170 1.50 11.34 -12.83
N LEU A 171 2.33 10.98 -13.82
CA LEU A 171 3.12 11.94 -14.58
C LEU A 171 2.21 12.89 -15.37
N ASP A 172 1.16 12.37 -16.01
CA ASP A 172 0.17 13.20 -16.72
C ASP A 172 -0.42 14.28 -15.78
N LYS A 173 -0.85 13.88 -14.58
CA LYS A 173 -1.37 14.80 -13.56
C LYS A 173 -0.33 15.79 -13.07
N PHE A 174 0.92 15.37 -12.92
CA PHE A 174 2.00 16.24 -12.47
C PHE A 174 2.32 17.31 -13.52
N PHE A 175 2.42 16.93 -14.79
CA PHE A 175 2.64 17.87 -15.90
C PHE A 175 1.48 18.87 -16.07
N GLU A 176 0.23 18.42 -15.88
CA GLU A 176 -0.95 19.31 -15.87
C GLU A 176 -0.88 20.35 -14.74
N GLN A 177 -0.35 20.01 -13.57
CA GLN A 177 -0.26 20.92 -12.41
C GLN A 177 0.82 21.99 -12.56
N ILE A 178 1.90 21.70 -13.31
CA ILE A 178 3.01 22.64 -13.54
C ILE A 178 2.83 23.49 -14.81
N GLY A 179 1.75 23.30 -15.58
CA GLY A 179 1.31 24.22 -16.63
C GLY A 179 2.22 24.27 -17.86
N VAL A 180 2.71 23.11 -18.32
CA VAL A 180 3.39 22.98 -19.63
C VAL A 180 2.38 22.66 -20.73
#